data_AF-A0A4P5X5K6-F1
#
_entry.id   AF-A0A4P5X5K6-F1
#
_cell.length_a   1.000
_cell.length_b   1.000
_cell.length_c   1.000
_cell.angle_alpha   90.00
_cell.angle_beta   90.00
_cell.angle_gamma   90.00
#
_symmetry.space_group_name_H-M   'P 1'
#
loop_
_entity.id
_entity.type
_entity.pdbx_description
1 polymer ?
#
loop_
_entity_poly.entity_id
_entity_poly.type
_entity_poly.pdbx_seq_one_letter_code
_entity_poly.pdbx_strand_id
1 'polypeptide(L)'
;MWFTPDDASDNTRPWLVRQLRRAPEIIIPPIILVVGLLVLVTLAWREGPAVVAVTLFSPVSSSLIFVTIAMLLWMGRAGSRHLTRTRLVLKRKKQCPSCRYNLAGLEADDDHCTPCPECGAAWDLREKSGTEHIVIRADGSATSR
;
A
#
# COMPACT_ATOMS: atom_id res chain seq x y z
N MET A 1 37.09 -8.97 29.78
CA MET A 1 36.62 -8.11 28.68
C MET A 1 35.16 -8.48 28.49
N TRP A 2 34.26 -7.64 29.00
CA TRP A 2 32.88 -8.01 29.32
C TRP A 2 31.97 -7.51 28.21
N PHE A 3 31.16 -8.41 27.66
CA PHE A 3 30.14 -8.13 26.65
C PHE A 3 28.93 -7.55 27.40
N THR A 4 28.59 -6.28 27.18
CA THR A 4 27.39 -5.64 27.76
C THR A 4 26.19 -5.90 26.85
N PRO A 5 25.14 -6.60 27.30
CA PRO A 5 23.91 -6.78 26.56
C PRO A 5 23.00 -5.56 26.77
N ASP A 6 23.27 -4.44 26.09
CA ASP A 6 22.46 -3.21 26.18
C ASP A 6 21.72 -2.83 24.89
N ASP A 7 21.72 -3.67 23.84
CA ASP A 7 21.05 -3.36 22.56
C ASP A 7 19.61 -3.87 22.44
N ALA A 8 18.96 -4.23 23.56
CA ALA A 8 17.62 -4.84 23.52
C ALA A 8 16.45 -3.82 23.46
N SER A 9 16.68 -2.52 23.66
CA SER A 9 15.58 -1.57 23.94
C SER A 9 15.18 -0.59 22.84
N ASP A 10 15.82 -0.54 21.66
CA ASP A 10 15.48 0.49 20.63
C ASP A 10 15.06 -0.07 19.26
N ASN A 11 14.68 -1.35 19.18
CA ASN A 11 14.17 -1.96 17.93
C ASN A 11 12.62 -2.05 17.86
N THR A 12 11.90 -1.45 18.82
CA THR A 12 10.42 -1.50 18.86
C THR A 12 9.74 -0.34 18.13
N ARG A 13 10.49 0.71 17.76
CA ARG A 13 9.94 1.89 17.05
C ARG A 13 9.92 1.85 15.50
N PRO A 14 10.70 1.01 14.77
CA PRO A 14 10.70 1.07 13.31
C PRO A 14 9.51 0.38 12.63
N TRP A 15 8.77 -0.50 13.33
CA TRP A 15 7.61 -1.19 12.73
C TRP A 15 6.38 -0.28 12.60
N LEU A 16 6.13 0.57 13.60
CA LEU A 16 4.98 1.48 13.65
C LEU A 16 5.06 2.55 12.56
N VAL A 17 6.27 3.06 12.28
CA VAL A 17 6.52 4.02 11.19
C VAL A 17 6.35 3.37 9.82
N ARG A 18 6.71 2.09 9.66
CA ARG A 18 6.43 1.30 8.43
C ARG A 18 4.94 1.08 8.22
N GLN A 19 4.19 0.86 9.30
CA GLN A 19 2.74 0.64 9.23
C GLN A 19 2.00 1.94 8.92
N LEU A 20 2.38 3.07 9.53
CA LEU A 20 1.77 4.38 9.25
C LEU A 20 1.98 4.85 7.80
N ARG A 21 3.14 4.61 7.17
CA ARG A 21 3.36 5.00 5.77
C ARG A 21 2.60 4.15 4.74
N ARG A 22 2.20 2.92 5.08
CA ARG A 22 1.27 2.12 4.27
C ARG A 22 -0.20 2.33 4.64
N ALA A 23 -0.47 3.01 5.75
CA ALA A 23 -1.81 3.21 6.25
C ALA A 23 -2.71 4.20 5.48
N PRO A 24 -2.25 5.15 4.63
CA PRO A 24 -3.21 6.08 4.03
C PRO A 24 -4.22 5.35 3.13
N GLU A 25 -3.82 4.30 2.39
CA GLU A 25 -4.78 3.58 1.54
C GLU A 25 -5.84 2.80 2.34
N ILE A 26 -5.54 2.40 3.58
CA ILE A 26 -6.48 1.66 4.43
C ILE A 26 -7.34 2.62 5.28
N ILE A 27 -6.77 3.76 5.69
CA ILE A 27 -7.44 4.73 6.56
C ILE A 27 -8.29 5.74 5.78
N ILE A 28 -7.93 6.08 4.54
CA ILE A 28 -8.69 7.05 3.73
C ILE A 28 -10.14 6.59 3.47
N PRO A 29 -10.44 5.34 3.07
CA PRO A 29 -11.81 4.90 2.83
C PRO A 29 -12.75 5.02 4.05
N PRO A 30 -12.39 4.55 5.26
CA PRO A 30 -13.26 4.71 6.43
C PRO A 30 -13.39 6.17 6.85
N ILE A 31 -12.35 7.02 6.71
CA ILE A 31 -12.47 8.45 6.98
C ILE A 31 -13.49 9.10 6.03
N ILE A 32 -13.41 8.83 4.72
CA ILE A 32 -14.36 9.37 3.75
C ILE A 32 -15.78 8.93 4.07
N LEU A 33 -15.98 7.66 4.45
CA LEU A 33 -17.30 7.15 4.85
C LEU A 33 -17.83 7.84 6.11
N VAL A 34 -17.01 7.99 7.14
CA VAL A 34 -17.39 8.66 8.39
C VAL A 34 -17.74 10.13 8.15
N VAL A 35 -16.93 10.84 7.34
CA VAL A 35 -17.20 12.24 6.97
C VAL A 35 -18.48 12.33 6.14
N GLY A 36 -18.67 11.46 5.15
CA GLY A 36 -19.90 11.43 4.34
C GLY A 36 -21.15 11.16 5.17
N LEU A 37 -21.07 10.23 6.13
CA LEU A 37 -22.15 9.92 7.06
C LEU A 37 -22.45 11.09 8.00
N LEU A 38 -21.42 11.75 8.54
CA LEU A 38 -21.58 12.97 9.37
C LEU A 38 -22.27 14.09 8.61
N VAL A 39 -21.89 14.32 7.35
CA VAL A 39 -22.53 15.33 6.49
C VAL A 39 -24.01 14.98 6.24
N LEU A 40 -24.33 13.71 5.99
CA LEU A 40 -25.72 13.28 5.80
C LEU A 40 -26.55 13.45 7.08
N VAL A 41 -26.01 13.08 8.24
CA VAL A 41 -26.70 13.22 9.53
C VAL A 41 -26.93 14.69 9.87
N THR A 42 -25.94 15.55 9.67
CA THR A 42 -26.07 17.00 9.93
C THR A 42 -27.09 17.67 9.00
N LEU A 43 -27.14 17.29 7.72
CA LEU A 43 -28.17 17.73 6.78
C LEU A 43 -29.57 17.24 7.18
N ALA A 44 -29.69 15.96 7.59
CA ALA A 44 -30.95 15.38 8.03
C ALA A 44 -31.53 16.11 9.25
N TRP A 45 -30.67 16.48 10.20
CA TRP A 45 -31.07 17.25 11.38
C TRP A 45 -31.44 18.70 11.08
N ARG A 46 -30.75 19.34 10.14
CA ARG A 46 -30.96 20.77 9.85
C ARG A 46 -32.15 21.04 8.93
N GLU A 47 -32.31 20.26 7.87
CA GLU A 47 -33.27 20.52 6.79
C GLU A 47 -34.44 19.51 6.77
N GLY A 48 -34.37 18.47 7.61
CA GLY A 48 -35.36 17.40 7.70
C GLY A 48 -35.13 16.24 6.72
N PRO A 49 -35.75 15.07 6.97
CA PRO A 49 -35.48 13.83 6.22
C PRO A 49 -35.94 13.88 4.75
N ALA A 50 -36.88 14.78 4.40
CA ALA A 50 -37.37 14.92 3.03
C ALA A 50 -36.30 15.43 2.06
N VAL A 51 -35.43 16.34 2.50
CA VAL A 51 -34.32 16.88 1.68
C VAL A 51 -33.27 15.79 1.42
N VAL A 52 -33.05 14.91 2.39
CA VAL A 52 -32.15 13.74 2.23
C VAL A 52 -32.71 12.75 1.22
N ALA A 53 -34.02 12.51 1.23
CA ALA A 53 -34.67 11.65 0.24
C ALA A 53 -34.55 12.24 -1.18
N VAL A 54 -34.82 13.55 -1.36
CA VAL A 54 -34.73 14.20 -2.69
C VAL A 54 -33.27 14.22 -3.19
N THR A 55 -32.30 14.46 -2.32
CA THR A 55 -30.89 14.46 -2.71
C THR A 55 -30.39 13.06 -3.05
N LEU A 56 -30.78 12.01 -2.31
CA LEU A 56 -30.40 10.63 -2.63
C LEU A 56 -31.10 10.08 -3.88
N PHE A 57 -32.37 10.43 -4.10
CA PHE A 57 -33.15 9.95 -5.26
C PHE A 57 -32.99 10.84 -6.50
N SER A 58 -32.28 11.97 -6.40
CA SER A 58 -31.95 12.76 -7.58
C SER A 58 -30.96 12.00 -8.47
N PRO A 59 -31.29 11.76 -9.76
CA PRO A 59 -30.39 11.12 -10.71
C PRO A 59 -29.04 11.85 -10.83
N VAL A 60 -29.04 13.17 -10.58
CA VAL A 60 -27.85 14.02 -10.63
C VAL A 60 -26.90 13.68 -9.47
N SER A 61 -27.41 13.52 -8.25
CA SER A 61 -26.57 13.18 -7.09
C SER A 61 -25.99 11.77 -7.22
N SER A 62 -26.81 10.81 -7.65
CA SER A 62 -26.39 9.41 -7.81
C SER A 62 -25.26 9.30 -8.83
N SER A 63 -25.39 9.97 -9.99
CA SER A 63 -24.32 9.99 -11.01
C SER A 63 -23.04 10.65 -10.50
N LEU A 64 -23.12 11.74 -9.74
CA LEU A 64 -21.93 12.37 -9.12
C LEU A 64 -21.24 11.46 -8.10
N ILE A 65 -22.00 10.76 -7.25
CA ILE A 65 -21.44 9.80 -6.28
C ILE A 65 -20.74 8.65 -7.01
N PHE A 66 -21.36 8.10 -8.06
CA PHE A 66 -20.75 7.02 -8.83
C PHE A 66 -19.47 7.47 -9.54
N VAL A 67 -19.47 8.64 -10.16
CA VAL A 67 -18.29 9.19 -10.85
C VAL A 67 -17.15 9.45 -9.88
N THR A 68 -17.44 10.02 -8.69
CA THR A 68 -16.42 10.28 -7.67
C THR A 68 -15.80 9.00 -7.12
N ILE A 69 -16.62 7.99 -6.79
CA ILE A 69 -16.13 6.67 -6.35
C ILE A 69 -15.30 6.00 -7.45
N ALA A 70 -15.79 5.99 -8.69
CA ALA A 70 -15.09 5.40 -9.83
C ALA A 70 -13.73 6.09 -10.06
N MET A 71 -13.70 7.42 -9.99
CA MET A 71 -12.47 8.21 -10.13
C MET A 71 -11.48 7.91 -9.01
N LEU A 72 -11.92 7.86 -7.74
CA LEU A 72 -11.06 7.52 -6.60
C LEU A 72 -10.48 6.10 -6.72
N LEU A 73 -11.31 5.13 -7.11
CA LEU A 73 -10.86 3.75 -7.33
C LEU A 73 -9.87 3.65 -8.50
N TRP A 74 -10.11 4.41 -9.58
CA TRP A 74 -9.21 4.47 -10.72
C TRP A 74 -7.87 5.10 -10.35
N MET A 75 -7.88 6.21 -9.60
CA MET A 75 -6.67 6.89 -9.13
C MET A 75 -5.87 6.02 -8.15
N GLY A 76 -6.54 5.32 -7.23
CA GLY A 76 -5.90 4.36 -6.33
C GLY A 76 -5.27 3.18 -7.08
N ARG A 77 -5.97 2.64 -8.09
CA ARG A 77 -5.41 1.59 -8.97
C ARG A 77 -4.25 2.10 -9.83
N ALA A 78 -4.33 3.32 -10.35
CA ALA A 78 -3.25 3.90 -11.14
C ALA A 78 -2.00 4.14 -10.28
N GLY A 79 -2.18 4.72 -9.08
CA GLY A 79 -1.09 4.99 -8.13
C GLY A 79 -0.36 3.72 -7.69
N SER A 80 -1.09 2.66 -7.33
CA SER A 80 -0.49 1.39 -6.88
C SER A 80 0.36 0.72 -7.97
N ARG A 81 -0.02 0.83 -9.26
CA ARG A 81 0.78 0.32 -10.39
C ARG A 81 2.12 1.05 -10.52
N HIS A 82 2.13 2.37 -10.37
CA HIS A 82 3.36 3.16 -10.43
C HIS A 82 4.31 2.87 -9.26
N LEU A 83 3.76 2.71 -8.05
CA LEU A 83 4.54 2.34 -6.87
C LEU A 83 5.17 0.96 -7.01
N THR A 84 4.47 0.00 -7.62
CA THR A 84 5.01 -1.36 -7.82
C THR A 84 6.17 -1.35 -8.82
N ARG A 85 6.05 -0.63 -9.95
CA ARG A 85 7.12 -0.54 -10.94
C ARG A 85 8.35 0.16 -10.40
N THR A 86 8.19 1.28 -9.70
CA THR A 86 9.32 2.02 -9.11
C THR A 86 10.04 1.21 -8.04
N ARG A 87 9.30 0.45 -7.21
CA ARG A 87 9.89 -0.48 -6.23
C ARG A 87 10.77 -1.54 -6.90
N LEU A 88 10.31 -2.13 -8.00
CA LEU A 88 11.10 -3.13 -8.74
C LEU A 88 12.39 -2.54 -9.33
N VAL A 89 12.32 -1.33 -9.90
CA VAL A 89 13.49 -0.65 -10.46
C VAL A 89 14.51 -0.31 -9.35
N LEU A 90 14.04 0.20 -8.21
CA LEU A 90 14.91 0.53 -7.07
C LEU A 90 15.54 -0.74 -6.46
N LYS A 91 14.77 -1.82 -6.33
CA LYS A 91 15.28 -3.12 -5.88
C LYS A 91 16.40 -3.63 -6.80
N ARG A 92 16.23 -3.55 -8.13
CA ARG A 92 17.28 -3.92 -9.10
C ARG A 92 18.55 -3.08 -8.96
N LYS A 93 18.41 -1.80 -8.58
CA LYS A 93 19.54 -0.92 -8.27
C LYS A 93 20.12 -1.12 -6.86
N LYS A 94 19.65 -2.14 -6.12
CA LYS A 94 19.99 -2.37 -4.71
C LYS A 94 19.75 -1.13 -3.84
N GLN A 95 18.70 -0.36 -4.11
CA GLN A 95 18.31 0.81 -3.32
C GLN A 95 17.02 0.53 -2.55
N CYS A 96 16.94 1.00 -1.31
CA CYS A 96 15.75 0.87 -0.48
C CYS A 96 14.58 1.63 -1.12
N PRO A 97 13.45 0.97 -1.46
CA PRO A 97 12.31 1.66 -2.06
C PRO A 97 11.60 2.66 -1.15
N SER A 98 11.87 2.65 0.16
CA SER A 98 11.26 3.56 1.13
C SER A 98 12.04 4.86 1.35
N CYS A 99 13.38 4.79 1.47
CA CYS A 99 14.24 5.94 1.75
C CYS A 99 15.34 6.19 0.71
N ARG A 100 15.46 5.32 -0.31
CA ARG A 100 16.50 5.33 -1.36
C ARG A 100 17.94 5.07 -0.88
N TYR A 101 18.14 4.65 0.36
CA TYR A 101 19.46 4.24 0.87
C TYR A 101 20.06 3.09 0.04
N ASN A 102 21.38 3.12 -0.16
CA ASN A 102 22.08 2.09 -0.92
C ASN A 102 22.25 0.82 -0.08
N LEU A 103 21.64 -0.27 -0.52
CA LEU A 103 21.70 -1.58 0.13
C LEU A 103 22.81 -2.50 -0.45
N ALA A 104 23.58 -2.00 -1.41
CA ALA A 104 24.68 -2.78 -1.99
C ALA A 104 25.76 -3.06 -0.93
N GLY A 105 26.08 -4.34 -0.74
CA GLY A 105 27.14 -4.78 0.17
C GLY A 105 26.69 -5.03 1.61
N LEU A 106 25.42 -4.76 1.96
CA LEU A 106 24.88 -5.23 3.23
C LEU A 106 24.61 -6.73 3.18
N GLU A 107 24.95 -7.42 4.27
CA GLU A 107 24.61 -8.83 4.45
C GLU A 107 23.10 -8.99 4.63
N ALA A 108 22.57 -10.08 4.08
CA ALA A 108 21.18 -10.44 4.29
C ALA A 108 21.04 -11.13 5.66
N ASP A 109 19.94 -10.87 6.34
CA ASP A 109 19.57 -11.54 7.59
C ASP A 109 19.21 -13.01 7.34
N ASP A 110 18.94 -13.79 8.40
CA ASP A 110 18.61 -15.21 8.35
C ASP A 110 17.38 -15.51 7.44
N ASP A 111 16.45 -14.55 7.34
CA ASP A 111 15.29 -14.61 6.45
C ASP A 111 15.60 -14.25 4.98
N HIS A 112 16.88 -14.08 4.63
CA HIS A 112 17.38 -13.60 3.35
C HIS A 112 16.87 -12.21 2.93
N CYS A 113 16.39 -11.43 3.89
CA CYS A 113 16.02 -10.04 3.67
C CYS A 113 17.16 -9.14 4.12
N THR A 114 17.49 -8.13 3.32
CA THR A 114 18.48 -7.11 3.70
C THR A 114 17.76 -5.98 4.45
N PRO A 115 18.00 -5.80 5.76
CA PRO A 115 17.43 -4.69 6.51
C PRO A 115 18.09 -3.38 6.09
N CYS A 116 17.27 -2.33 5.92
CA CYS A 116 17.77 -0.99 5.65
C CYS A 116 18.12 -0.30 6.97
N PRO A 117 19.37 0.16 7.17
CA PRO A 117 19.77 0.80 8.44
C PRO A 117 19.08 2.14 8.68
N GLU A 118 18.66 2.85 7.63
CA GLU A 118 18.01 4.17 7.74
C GLU A 118 16.54 4.11 8.16
N CYS A 119 15.75 3.23 7.52
CA CYS A 119 14.30 3.18 7.75
C CYS A 119 13.83 1.88 8.40
N GLY A 120 14.75 0.96 8.65
CA GLY A 120 14.52 -0.39 9.14
C GLY A 120 13.86 -1.34 8.13
N ALA A 121 13.33 -0.86 7.00
CA ALA A 121 12.60 -1.73 6.07
C ALA A 121 13.50 -2.86 5.55
N ALA A 122 13.00 -4.10 5.61
CA ALA A 122 13.71 -5.27 5.11
C ALA A 122 13.21 -5.64 3.72
N TRP A 123 14.14 -5.93 2.81
CA TRP A 123 13.84 -6.26 1.42
C TRP A 123 14.62 -7.51 1.02
N ASP A 124 13.92 -8.52 0.50
CA ASP A 124 14.59 -9.60 -0.21
C ASP A 124 15.26 -8.97 -1.45
N LEU A 125 16.60 -8.99 -1.53
CA LEU A 125 17.37 -8.47 -2.68
C LEU A 125 17.70 -9.55 -3.69
N ARG A 126 17.40 -10.82 -3.42
CA ARG A 126 17.59 -11.89 -4.40
C ARG A 126 16.79 -11.53 -5.63
N GLU A 127 17.47 -11.63 -6.77
CA GLU A 127 16.78 -11.65 -8.03
C GLU A 127 15.89 -12.88 -7.97
N LYS A 128 14.57 -12.71 -8.18
CA LYS A 128 13.71 -13.87 -8.37
C LYS A 128 14.23 -14.50 -9.66
N SER A 129 15.15 -15.46 -9.53
CA SER A 129 15.54 -16.40 -10.56
C SER A 129 14.23 -16.84 -11.17
N GLY A 130 14.05 -16.46 -12.45
CA GLY A 130 12.75 -16.25 -13.06
C GLY A 130 11.78 -17.31 -12.58
N THR A 131 10.66 -16.89 -11.99
CA THR A 131 9.53 -17.79 -11.81
C THR A 131 9.29 -18.38 -13.19
N GLU A 132 9.70 -19.64 -13.36
CA GLU A 132 9.63 -20.33 -14.63
C GLU A 132 8.19 -20.18 -15.07
N HIS A 133 7.99 -19.38 -16.11
CA HIS A 133 6.66 -18.97 -16.50
C HIS A 133 6.09 -20.17 -17.26
N ILE A 134 5.59 -21.15 -16.52
CA ILE A 134 4.97 -22.35 -17.09
C ILE A 134 3.67 -21.88 -17.75
N VAL A 135 3.75 -21.63 -19.06
CA VAL A 135 2.58 -21.33 -19.88
C VAL A 135 1.89 -22.67 -20.12
N ILE A 136 0.90 -22.99 -19.29
CA ILE A 136 0.00 -24.12 -19.52
C ILE A 136 -0.91 -23.72 -20.68
N ARG A 137 -0.66 -24.28 -21.86
CA ARG A 137 -1.57 -24.12 -22.99
C ARG A 137 -2.83 -24.94 -22.75
N ALA A 138 -3.94 -24.53 -23.34
CA ALA A 138 -5.22 -25.22 -23.23
C ALA A 138 -5.19 -26.66 -23.81
N ASP A 139 -4.17 -27.00 -24.60
CA ASP A 139 -3.92 -28.36 -25.13
C ASP A 139 -3.25 -29.31 -24.11
N GLY A 140 -2.97 -28.83 -22.89
CA GLY A 140 -2.31 -29.62 -21.85
C GLY A 140 -0.79 -29.78 -22.05
N SER A 141 -0.21 -29.20 -23.10
CA SER A 141 1.24 -29.19 -23.29
C SER A 141 1.88 -28.11 -22.40
N ALA A 142 2.86 -28.54 -21.60
CA ALA A 142 3.76 -27.63 -20.89
C ALA A 142 5.07 -27.52 -21.68
N THR A 143 5.43 -26.31 -22.10
CA THR A 143 6.78 -26.03 -22.64
C THR A 143 7.51 -25.12 -21.66
N SER A 144 8.58 -25.63 -21.05
CA SER A 144 9.59 -24.83 -20.34
C SER A 144 10.44 -24.10 -21.38
N ARG A 145 10.78 -22.84 -21.11
CA ARG A 145 11.64 -22.04 -21.99
C ARG A 145 12.87 -21.56 -21.24
#